data_AF-B7I1M9-F1
#
_entry.id   AF-B7I1M9-F1
#
_cell.length_a   1.000
_cell.length_b   1.000
_cell.length_c   1.000
_cell.angle_alpha   90.00
_cell.angle_beta   90.00
_cell.angle_gamma   90.00
#
_symmetry.space_group_name_H-M   'P 1'
#
loop_
_entity.id
_entity.type
_entity.pdbx_description
1 polymer ?
#
loop_
_entity_poly.entity_id
_entity_poly.type
_entity_poly.pdbx_seq_one_letter_code
_entity_poly.pdbx_strand_id
1 'polypeptide(L)'
;MAYNFVTDKLYSVDFDELEIMFRKNNSLNFQYQEEWLNGWLKVLKRADQDTNIQFENKDKHNLSFEGFEIFQKKLIFPSFTFYFNFVITGARLFIEKTNPRIQKISLDSIQNKTFPLDWTPTDNWKGSVNNQKPIICTRFPIGMNEYLLIDGNHRLTAKINTRQESVKSYIISPQEIVDHRILPTLIDASLYLFIIEASNFSKGLSENKYTHKQIFDSSLIHSSFKEVLS
;
A
#
# COMPACT_ATOMS: atom_id res chain seq x y z
N MET A 1 5.36 6.86 16.23
CA MET A 1 5.22 5.40 16.32
C MET A 1 4.32 4.89 15.21
N ALA A 2 4.46 3.62 14.85
CA ALA A 2 3.51 2.91 13.99
C ALA A 2 2.66 1.93 14.82
N TYR A 3 1.58 1.41 14.24
CA TYR A 3 0.59 0.60 14.95
C TYR A 3 0.32 -0.72 14.26
N ASN A 4 0.28 -1.81 15.02
CA ASN A 4 -0.14 -3.11 14.55
C ASN A 4 -1.59 -3.34 14.99
N PHE A 5 -2.53 -3.29 14.03
CA PHE A 5 -3.96 -3.41 14.31
C PHE A 5 -4.35 -4.84 14.72
N VAL A 6 -3.58 -5.86 14.35
CA VAL A 6 -3.86 -7.26 14.68
C VAL A 6 -3.50 -7.56 16.13
N THR A 7 -2.40 -6.97 16.63
CA THR A 7 -1.93 -7.18 18.01
C THR A 7 -2.32 -6.05 18.97
N ASP A 8 -2.93 -4.99 18.44
CA ASP A 8 -3.33 -3.79 19.17
C ASP A 8 -2.16 -3.10 19.90
N LYS A 9 -1.02 -2.96 19.20
CA LYS A 9 0.24 -2.45 19.80
C LYS A 9 0.94 -1.40 18.95
N LEU A 10 1.37 -0.33 19.63
CA LEU A 10 2.35 0.62 19.11
C LEU A 10 3.74 -0.01 19.05
N TYR A 11 4.51 0.36 18.02
CA TYR A 11 5.91 -0.02 17.89
C TYR A 11 6.73 1.12 17.28
N SER A 12 8.02 1.12 17.57
CA SER A 12 8.96 2.11 17.04
C SER A 12 9.42 1.71 15.64
N VAL A 13 9.55 2.71 14.76
CA VAL A 13 10.15 2.56 13.43
C VAL A 13 11.62 2.98 13.52
N ASP A 14 12.52 2.13 13.05
CA ASP A 14 13.94 2.44 12.98
C ASP A 14 14.24 3.23 11.69
N PHE A 15 14.31 4.55 11.83
CA PHE A 15 14.53 5.44 10.69
C PHE A 15 15.96 5.40 10.14
N ASP A 16 16.93 5.06 10.97
CA ASP A 16 18.32 4.95 10.53
C ASP A 16 18.47 3.69 9.67
N GLU A 17 17.82 2.59 10.06
CA GLU A 17 17.71 1.38 9.23
C GLU A 17 16.95 1.65 7.91
N LEU A 18 15.82 2.36 7.96
CA LEU A 18 15.08 2.73 6.75
C LEU A 18 15.96 3.54 5.79
N GLU A 19 16.67 4.54 6.29
CA GLU A 19 17.58 5.35 5.48
C GLU A 19 18.67 4.48 4.84
N ILE A 20 19.35 3.63 5.63
CA ILE A 20 20.37 2.71 5.10
C ILE A 20 19.79 1.81 4.01
N MET A 21 18.60 1.26 4.24
CA MET A 21 17.95 0.36 3.28
C MET A 21 17.52 1.10 2.02
N PHE A 22 16.98 2.30 2.13
CA PHE A 22 16.62 3.11 0.98
C PHE A 22 17.86 3.49 0.18
N ARG A 23 18.97 3.86 0.83
CA ARG A 23 20.23 4.18 0.13
C ARG A 23 20.86 2.97 -0.55
N LYS A 24 20.84 1.80 0.11
CA LYS A 24 21.42 0.57 -0.43
C LYS A 24 20.58 -0.06 -1.54
N ASN A 25 19.25 0.01 -1.44
CA ASN A 25 18.34 -0.69 -2.34
C ASN A 25 17.70 0.22 -3.40
N ASN A 26 17.61 1.55 -3.19
CA ASN A 26 17.28 2.49 -4.28
C ASN A 26 18.56 2.83 -5.04
N SER A 27 18.87 2.01 -6.04
CA SER A 27 19.78 2.36 -7.14
C SER A 27 19.14 3.38 -8.10
N LEU A 28 18.36 4.34 -7.59
CA LEU A 28 17.81 5.42 -8.40
C LEU A 28 18.97 6.35 -8.75
N ASN A 29 19.61 6.12 -9.90
CA ASN A 29 20.66 7.00 -10.40
C ASN A 29 20.02 8.34 -10.82
N PHE A 30 19.96 9.26 -9.87
CA PHE A 30 19.10 10.43 -9.93
C PHE A 30 19.80 11.64 -9.29
N GLN A 31 19.84 12.76 -10.00
CA GLN A 31 20.60 13.94 -9.57
C GLN A 31 20.15 14.50 -8.21
N TYR A 32 18.85 14.41 -7.92
CA TYR A 32 18.26 14.95 -6.68
C TYR A 32 17.99 13.85 -5.65
N GLN A 33 18.66 12.69 -5.74
CA GLN A 33 18.40 11.53 -4.88
C GLN A 33 18.54 11.86 -3.39
N GLU A 34 19.60 12.59 -3.02
CA GLU A 34 19.83 12.99 -1.63
C GLU A 34 18.73 13.92 -1.11
N GLU A 35 18.38 14.95 -1.87
CA GLU A 35 17.33 15.90 -1.50
C GLU A 35 15.97 15.23 -1.38
N TRP A 36 15.65 14.36 -2.34
CA TRP A 36 14.43 13.57 -2.37
C TRP A 36 14.32 12.63 -1.17
N LEU A 37 15.37 11.85 -0.90
CA LEU A 37 15.38 10.89 0.20
C LEU A 37 15.29 11.61 1.56
N ASN A 38 16.06 12.69 1.73
CA ASN A 38 16.00 13.50 2.95
C ASN A 38 14.62 14.14 3.15
N GLY A 39 13.96 14.55 2.05
CA GLY A 39 12.57 15.03 2.07
C GLY A 39 11.62 13.96 2.58
N TRP A 40 11.68 12.75 2.02
CA TRP A 40 10.84 11.64 2.47
C TRP A 40 11.11 11.19 3.90
N LEU A 41 12.38 11.13 4.34
CA LEU A 41 12.70 10.81 5.74
C LEU A 41 12.10 11.83 6.71
N LYS A 42 12.09 13.13 6.36
CA LYS A 42 11.41 14.16 7.16
C LYS A 42 9.89 13.95 7.19
N VAL A 43 9.28 13.63 6.06
CA VAL A 43 7.84 13.33 5.96
C VAL A 43 7.48 12.12 6.84
N LEU A 44 8.24 11.03 6.73
CA LEU A 44 7.98 9.80 7.49
C LEU A 44 8.19 10.00 9.00
N LYS A 45 9.26 10.70 9.42
CA LYS A 45 9.49 11.04 10.84
C LYS A 45 8.34 11.88 11.41
N ARG A 46 7.82 12.82 10.63
CA ARG A 46 6.65 13.62 11.02
C ARG A 46 5.38 12.77 11.10
N ALA A 47 5.12 11.94 10.08
CA ALA A 47 3.96 11.05 10.06
C ALA A 47 3.96 10.05 11.22
N ASP A 48 5.14 9.60 11.65
CA ASP A 48 5.35 8.77 12.83
C ASP A 48 4.97 9.51 14.12
N GLN A 49 5.39 10.77 14.29
CA GLN A 49 4.99 11.61 15.41
C GLN A 49 3.48 11.87 15.42
N ASP A 50 2.91 12.25 14.27
CA ASP A 50 1.49 12.55 14.15
C ASP A 50 0.63 11.29 14.41
N THR A 51 1.09 10.11 13.96
CA THR A 51 0.45 8.83 14.28
C THR A 51 0.51 8.54 15.78
N ASN A 52 1.64 8.83 16.45
CA ASN A 52 1.73 8.68 17.90
C ASN A 52 0.70 9.55 18.63
N ILE A 53 0.59 10.82 18.22
CA ILE A 53 -0.39 11.78 18.77
C ILE A 53 -1.83 11.29 18.54
N GLN A 54 -2.13 10.72 17.37
CA GLN A 54 -3.44 10.14 17.06
C GLN A 54 -3.82 9.05 18.08
N PHE A 55 -2.91 8.13 18.39
CA PHE A 55 -3.18 7.04 19.33
C PHE A 55 -3.12 7.45 20.80
N GLU A 56 -2.25 8.40 21.19
CA GLU A 56 -2.26 8.99 22.54
C GLU A 56 -3.59 9.69 22.85
N ASN A 57 -4.25 10.24 21.83
CA ASN A 57 -5.54 10.92 21.95
C ASN A 57 -6.70 10.09 21.38
N LYS A 58 -6.59 8.76 21.34
CA LYS A 58 -7.60 7.88 20.70
C LYS A 58 -9.04 8.13 21.13
N ASP A 59 -9.25 8.43 22.42
CA ASP A 59 -10.58 8.69 22.99
C ASP A 59 -11.15 10.05 22.53
N LYS A 60 -10.30 11.04 22.27
CA LYS A 60 -10.72 12.35 21.72
C LYS A 60 -11.01 12.26 20.23
N HIS A 61 -10.37 11.33 19.53
CA HIS A 61 -10.52 11.14 18.08
C HIS A 61 -11.55 10.05 17.72
N ASN A 62 -12.23 9.45 18.69
CA ASN A 62 -13.12 8.30 18.49
C ASN A 62 -12.50 7.22 17.60
N LEU A 63 -11.19 6.99 17.77
CA LEU A 63 -10.46 5.99 17.01
C LEU A 63 -10.78 4.60 17.57
N SER A 64 -11.87 4.02 17.08
CA SER A 64 -12.17 2.60 17.25
C SER A 64 -12.07 1.90 15.91
N PHE A 65 -11.22 0.87 15.85
CA PHE A 65 -11.13 -0.06 14.73
C PHE A 65 -11.80 -1.41 15.07
N GLU A 66 -12.58 -1.44 16.14
CA GLU A 66 -13.32 -2.63 16.55
C GLU A 66 -14.37 -2.99 15.49
N GLY A 67 -14.38 -4.26 15.08
CA GLY A 67 -15.28 -4.76 14.04
C GLY A 67 -14.86 -4.43 12.59
N PHE A 68 -13.78 -3.68 12.39
CA PHE A 68 -13.24 -3.46 11.04
C PHE A 68 -12.47 -4.70 10.57
N GLU A 69 -12.74 -5.14 9.33
CA GLU A 69 -11.95 -6.15 8.67
C GLU A 69 -10.64 -5.51 8.17
N ILE A 70 -9.50 -6.02 8.62
CA ILE A 70 -8.17 -5.48 8.31
C ILE A 70 -7.35 -6.53 7.56
N PHE A 71 -6.80 -6.14 6.42
CA PHE A 71 -5.74 -6.86 5.76
C PHE A 71 -4.38 -6.24 6.11
N GLN A 72 -3.46 -7.06 6.59
CA GLN A 72 -2.15 -6.60 7.01
C GLN A 72 -1.05 -7.10 6.07
N LYS A 73 -0.31 -6.17 5.45
CA LYS A 73 0.90 -6.49 4.69
C LYS A 73 2.13 -6.18 5.52
N LYS A 74 2.99 -7.19 5.72
CA LYS A 74 4.24 -7.06 6.47
C LYS A 74 5.39 -6.70 5.52
N LEU A 75 6.23 -5.78 5.96
CA LEU A 75 7.56 -5.52 5.39
C LEU A 75 8.58 -5.75 6.51
N ILE A 76 9.42 -6.77 6.33
CA ILE A 76 10.34 -7.23 7.37
C ILE A 76 11.68 -6.51 7.18
N PHE A 77 12.11 -5.79 8.20
CA PHE A 77 13.44 -5.22 8.33
C PHE A 77 14.26 -5.99 9.38
N PRO A 78 15.60 -5.91 9.34
CA PRO A 78 16.43 -6.56 10.35
C PRO A 78 16.10 -6.16 11.80
N SER A 79 15.82 -4.88 12.10
CA SER A 79 15.55 -4.43 13.47
C SER A 79 14.06 -4.37 13.83
N PHE A 80 13.15 -4.26 12.85
CA PHE A 80 11.71 -4.18 13.08
C PHE A 80 10.87 -4.76 11.93
N THR A 81 9.56 -4.91 12.14
CA THR A 81 8.62 -5.24 11.06
C THR A 81 7.63 -4.10 10.91
N PHE A 82 7.51 -3.56 9.70
CA PHE A 82 6.48 -2.59 9.36
C PHE A 82 5.21 -3.30 8.92
N TYR A 83 4.06 -2.83 9.38
CA TYR A 83 2.74 -3.38 9.07
C TYR A 83 1.91 -2.32 8.36
N PHE A 84 1.55 -2.55 7.11
CA PHE A 84 0.52 -1.75 6.43
C PHE A 84 -0.85 -2.32 6.77
N ASN A 85 -1.70 -1.52 7.41
CA ASN A 85 -3.02 -1.94 7.87
C ASN A 85 -4.12 -1.42 6.93
N PHE A 86 -4.46 -2.21 5.91
CA PHE A 86 -5.54 -1.88 4.97
C PHE A 86 -6.90 -2.21 5.59
N VAL A 87 -7.72 -1.19 5.84
CA VAL A 87 -9.08 -1.32 6.38
C VAL A 87 -10.05 -1.66 5.24
N ILE A 88 -10.44 -2.93 5.13
CA ILE A 88 -11.25 -3.46 4.03
C ILE A 88 -12.65 -2.88 4.02
N THR A 89 -13.22 -2.57 5.19
CA THR A 89 -14.50 -1.85 5.26
C THR A 89 -14.41 -0.48 4.58
N GLY A 90 -13.30 0.25 4.76
CA GLY A 90 -13.06 1.53 4.09
C GLY A 90 -13.02 1.37 2.57
N ALA A 91 -12.34 0.33 2.09
CA ALA A 91 -12.30 0.00 0.66
C ALA A 91 -13.70 -0.32 0.09
N ARG A 92 -14.53 -1.07 0.84
CA ARG A 92 -15.90 -1.38 0.44
C ARG A 92 -16.79 -0.13 0.40
N LEU A 93 -16.70 0.74 1.40
CA LEU A 93 -17.43 2.01 1.42
C LEU A 93 -17.03 2.92 0.26
N PHE A 94 -15.74 3.01 -0.07
CA PHE A 94 -15.27 3.70 -1.27
C PHE A 94 -15.94 3.13 -2.52
N ILE A 95 -15.86 1.81 -2.73
CA ILE A 95 -16.44 1.14 -3.90
C ILE A 95 -17.94 1.37 -4.00
N GLU A 96 -18.67 1.29 -2.90
CA GLU A 96 -20.12 1.52 -2.85
C GLU A 96 -20.47 2.96 -3.21
N LYS A 97 -19.68 3.93 -2.74
CA LYS A 97 -19.92 5.37 -2.97
C LYS A 97 -19.54 5.82 -4.38
N THR A 98 -18.41 5.35 -4.91
CA THR A 98 -17.85 5.85 -6.17
C THR A 98 -18.14 4.92 -7.36
N ASN A 99 -18.58 3.69 -7.10
CA ASN A 99 -18.87 2.66 -8.10
C ASN A 99 -17.77 2.57 -9.19
N PRO A 100 -16.50 2.33 -8.79
CA PRO A 100 -15.39 2.33 -9.72
C PRO A 100 -15.54 1.21 -10.75
N ARG A 101 -14.91 1.35 -11.91
CA ARG A 101 -15.01 0.35 -12.98
C ARG A 101 -14.44 -1.00 -12.53
N ILE A 102 -15.26 -2.06 -12.66
CA ILE A 102 -14.80 -3.44 -12.51
C ILE A 102 -13.90 -3.82 -13.69
N GLN A 103 -12.75 -4.40 -13.38
CA GLN A 103 -11.83 -4.98 -14.33
C GLN A 103 -11.94 -6.51 -14.32
N LYS A 104 -11.63 -7.16 -15.45
CA LYS A 104 -11.46 -8.61 -15.52
C LYS A 104 -9.98 -8.91 -15.68
N ILE A 105 -9.42 -9.70 -14.77
CA ILE A 105 -8.02 -10.13 -14.78
C ILE A 105 -8.01 -11.60 -15.18
N SER A 106 -7.18 -11.95 -16.16
CA SER A 106 -6.95 -13.35 -16.56
C SER A 106 -6.24 -14.10 -15.43
N LEU A 107 -6.71 -15.30 -15.06
CA LEU A 107 -6.03 -16.10 -14.03
C LEU A 107 -4.67 -16.60 -14.54
N ASP A 108 -4.54 -16.90 -15.83
CA ASP A 108 -3.26 -17.24 -16.44
C ASP A 108 -2.25 -16.10 -16.26
N SER A 109 -2.69 -14.84 -16.39
CA SER A 109 -1.80 -13.69 -16.20
C SER A 109 -1.27 -13.56 -14.77
N ILE A 110 -2.04 -13.99 -13.77
CA ILE A 110 -1.61 -14.03 -12.37
C ILE A 110 -0.63 -15.19 -12.15
N GLN A 111 -0.93 -16.37 -12.71
CA GLN A 111 -0.10 -17.57 -12.55
C GLN A 111 1.26 -17.45 -13.27
N ASN A 112 1.29 -16.85 -14.45
CA ASN A 112 2.53 -16.63 -15.22
C ASN A 112 3.24 -15.30 -14.90
N LYS A 113 2.72 -14.53 -13.93
CA LYS A 113 3.28 -13.26 -13.45
C LYS A 113 3.31 -12.10 -14.46
N THR A 114 2.60 -12.20 -15.58
CA THR A 114 2.39 -11.03 -16.48
C THR A 114 1.45 -9.98 -15.88
N PHE A 115 0.56 -10.40 -14.97
CA PHE A 115 -0.10 -9.53 -13.99
C PHE A 115 0.50 -9.84 -12.61
N PRO A 116 1.56 -9.12 -12.20
CA PRO A 116 2.35 -9.48 -11.03
C PRO A 116 1.63 -9.09 -9.73
N LEU A 117 0.70 -9.96 -9.32
CA LEU A 117 -0.11 -9.84 -8.10
C LEU A 117 0.52 -10.60 -6.93
N ASP A 118 0.75 -9.87 -5.85
CA ASP A 118 1.04 -10.42 -4.53
C ASP A 118 -0.25 -10.83 -3.83
N TRP A 119 -0.33 -12.09 -3.45
CA TRP A 119 -1.47 -12.66 -2.75
C TRP A 119 -1.07 -13.95 -2.04
N THR A 120 -1.86 -14.37 -1.04
CA THR A 120 -1.58 -15.59 -0.27
C THR A 120 -2.68 -16.62 -0.53
N PRO A 121 -2.35 -17.78 -1.15
CA PRO A 121 -3.31 -18.87 -1.29
C PRO A 121 -3.82 -19.34 0.07
N THR A 122 -5.11 -19.67 0.15
CA THR A 122 -5.77 -20.11 1.39
C THR A 122 -6.26 -21.55 1.25
N ASP A 123 -6.07 -22.41 2.25
CA ASP A 123 -6.52 -23.81 2.17
C ASP A 123 -8.05 -23.96 2.22
N ASN A 124 -8.75 -23.04 2.91
CA ASN A 124 -10.20 -23.08 3.11
C ASN A 124 -11.00 -22.39 1.99
N TRP A 125 -10.60 -22.60 0.73
CA TRP A 125 -11.17 -21.89 -0.42
C TRP A 125 -12.48 -22.48 -0.95
N LYS A 126 -12.81 -23.74 -0.65
CA LYS A 126 -13.95 -24.47 -1.25
C LYS A 126 -15.29 -23.75 -1.07
N GLY A 127 -15.51 -23.08 0.07
CA GLY A 127 -16.72 -22.30 0.32
C GLY A 127 -16.88 -21.06 -0.57
N SER A 128 -15.81 -20.63 -1.25
CA SER A 128 -15.79 -19.45 -2.12
C SER A 128 -15.94 -19.76 -3.61
N VAL A 129 -16.09 -21.03 -4.02
CA VAL A 129 -16.16 -21.44 -5.43
C VAL A 129 -17.24 -20.70 -6.22
N ASN A 130 -18.43 -20.57 -5.64
CA ASN A 130 -19.57 -19.90 -6.29
C ASN A 130 -19.63 -18.40 -5.99
N ASN A 131 -18.67 -17.85 -5.25
CA ASN A 131 -18.67 -16.45 -4.88
C ASN A 131 -18.20 -15.59 -6.06
N GLN A 132 -19.12 -14.78 -6.61
CA GLN A 132 -18.87 -13.91 -7.76
C GLN A 132 -18.51 -12.48 -7.38
N LYS A 133 -18.38 -12.16 -6.08
CA LYS A 133 -17.93 -10.84 -5.64
C LYS A 133 -16.53 -10.55 -6.20
N PRO A 134 -16.28 -9.34 -6.73
CA PRO A 134 -14.95 -8.95 -7.16
C PRO A 134 -13.90 -9.07 -6.03
N ILE A 135 -12.66 -9.32 -6.41
CA ILE A 135 -11.52 -9.13 -5.53
C ILE A 135 -11.18 -7.63 -5.45
N ILE A 136 -10.45 -7.22 -4.42
CA ILE A 136 -9.97 -5.83 -4.29
C ILE A 136 -8.46 -5.85 -4.20
N CYS A 137 -7.81 -5.15 -5.12
CA CYS A 137 -6.36 -4.95 -5.11
C CYS A 137 -5.99 -3.47 -5.25
N THR A 138 -4.74 -3.17 -4.94
CA THR A 138 -4.12 -1.86 -5.17
C THR A 138 -2.72 -2.03 -5.72
N ARG A 139 -2.14 -0.96 -6.27
CA ARG A 139 -0.73 -0.96 -6.67
C ARG A 139 0.13 -0.97 -5.41
N PHE A 140 1.15 -1.83 -5.37
CA PHE A 140 2.07 -1.98 -4.24
C PHE A 140 3.40 -2.58 -4.75
N PRO A 141 4.26 -1.76 -5.36
CA PRO A 141 5.42 -2.22 -6.13
C PRO A 141 6.59 -2.59 -5.21
N ILE A 142 6.51 -3.75 -4.55
CA ILE A 142 7.58 -4.32 -3.74
C ILE A 142 8.09 -5.61 -4.39
N GLY A 143 9.40 -5.68 -4.60
CA GLY A 143 10.05 -6.82 -5.24
C GLY A 143 9.61 -6.95 -6.70
N MET A 144 9.18 -8.15 -7.09
CA MET A 144 8.69 -8.43 -8.46
C MET A 144 7.18 -8.20 -8.63
N ASN A 145 6.46 -7.83 -7.56
CA ASN A 145 5.02 -7.61 -7.61
C ASN A 145 4.72 -6.13 -7.91
N GLU A 146 3.70 -5.86 -8.72
CA GLU A 146 3.18 -4.51 -8.96
C GLU A 146 1.88 -4.27 -8.19
N TYR A 147 1.10 -5.32 -7.95
CA TYR A 147 -0.20 -5.25 -7.28
C TYR A 147 -0.21 -6.09 -6.01
N LEU A 148 -1.06 -5.68 -5.06
CA LEU A 148 -1.32 -6.39 -3.81
C LEU A 148 -2.82 -6.67 -3.69
N LEU A 149 -3.16 -7.92 -3.42
CA LEU A 149 -4.52 -8.33 -3.09
C LEU A 149 -4.84 -8.00 -1.64
N ILE A 150 -5.78 -7.07 -1.42
CA ILE A 150 -6.19 -6.64 -0.07
C ILE A 150 -7.50 -7.32 0.38
N ASP A 151 -8.41 -7.69 -0.54
CA ASP A 151 -9.59 -8.50 -0.22
C ASP A 151 -9.86 -9.57 -1.28
N GLY A 152 -10.24 -10.76 -0.81
CA GLY A 152 -10.69 -11.86 -1.67
C GLY A 152 -9.66 -12.97 -1.91
N ASN A 153 -8.68 -13.18 -1.01
CA ASN A 153 -7.74 -14.31 -1.10
C ASN A 153 -8.46 -15.66 -1.32
N HIS A 154 -9.45 -15.98 -0.48
CA HIS A 154 -10.26 -17.21 -0.64
C HIS A 154 -10.96 -17.30 -2.00
N ARG A 155 -11.49 -16.17 -2.51
CA ARG A 155 -12.18 -16.11 -3.82
C ARG A 155 -11.18 -16.35 -4.96
N LEU A 156 -10.01 -15.71 -4.91
CA LEU A 156 -8.98 -15.91 -5.91
C LEU A 156 -8.45 -17.35 -5.89
N THR A 157 -8.18 -17.91 -4.70
CA THR A 157 -7.75 -19.32 -4.57
C THR A 157 -8.77 -20.26 -5.16
N ALA A 158 -10.06 -20.05 -4.88
CA ALA A 158 -11.12 -20.91 -5.40
C ALA A 158 -11.19 -20.87 -6.92
N LYS A 159 -11.10 -19.67 -7.52
CA LYS A 159 -11.14 -19.50 -8.98
C LYS A 159 -9.94 -20.16 -9.68
N ILE A 160 -8.75 -20.03 -9.12
CA ILE A 160 -7.54 -20.69 -9.65
C ILE A 160 -7.67 -22.22 -9.56
N ASN A 161 -8.08 -22.75 -8.41
CA ASN A 161 -8.21 -24.21 -8.22
C ASN A 161 -9.32 -24.84 -9.06
N THR A 162 -10.36 -24.07 -9.38
CA THR A 162 -11.45 -24.51 -10.27
C THR A 162 -11.21 -24.20 -11.75
N ARG A 163 -9.99 -23.75 -12.09
CA ARG A 163 -9.56 -23.45 -13.48
C ARG A 163 -10.51 -22.49 -14.21
N GLN A 164 -11.02 -21.48 -13.50
CA GLN A 164 -11.75 -20.40 -14.17
C GLN A 164 -10.77 -19.56 -15.00
N GLU A 165 -11.28 -18.91 -16.05
CA GLU A 165 -10.41 -18.13 -16.94
C GLU A 165 -10.05 -16.76 -16.36
N SER A 166 -10.94 -16.17 -15.55
CA SER A 166 -10.77 -14.81 -15.07
C SER A 166 -11.42 -14.56 -13.71
N VAL A 167 -11.00 -13.45 -13.09
CA VAL A 167 -11.58 -12.91 -11.87
C VAL A 167 -11.98 -11.46 -12.08
N LYS A 168 -13.14 -11.07 -11.55
CA LYS A 168 -13.56 -9.67 -11.48
C LYS A 168 -12.78 -8.97 -10.36
N SER A 169 -12.31 -7.76 -10.60
CA SER A 169 -11.50 -7.01 -9.64
C SER A 169 -11.85 -5.54 -9.62
N TYR A 170 -11.74 -4.93 -8.44
CA TYR A 170 -11.52 -3.50 -8.27
C TYR A 170 -10.04 -3.25 -8.03
N ILE A 171 -9.44 -2.37 -8.85
CA ILE A 171 -8.07 -1.88 -8.62
C ILE A 171 -8.19 -0.44 -8.11
N ILE A 172 -8.01 -0.28 -6.80
CA ILE A 172 -8.06 1.03 -6.14
C ILE A 172 -6.72 1.73 -6.35
N SER A 173 -6.75 2.96 -6.86
CA SER A 173 -5.53 3.72 -7.11
C SER A 173 -4.84 4.11 -5.79
N PRO A 174 -3.52 4.32 -5.78
CA PRO A 174 -2.83 4.75 -4.57
C PRO A 174 -3.38 6.03 -3.94
N GLN A 175 -3.83 6.98 -4.76
CA GLN A 175 -4.43 8.22 -4.28
C GLN A 175 -5.73 7.92 -3.51
N GLU A 176 -6.59 7.09 -4.07
CA GLU A 176 -7.87 6.70 -3.45
C GLU A 176 -7.67 5.90 -2.16
N ILE A 177 -6.59 5.10 -2.05
CA ILE A 177 -6.22 4.41 -0.79
C ILE A 177 -6.00 5.41 0.35
N VAL A 178 -5.36 6.54 0.03
CA VAL A 178 -5.00 7.58 0.98
C VAL A 178 -6.20 8.49 1.27
N ASP A 179 -6.84 9.03 0.23
CA ASP A 179 -7.95 9.98 0.35
C ASP A 179 -9.16 9.39 1.10
N HIS A 180 -9.39 8.09 0.95
CA HIS A 180 -10.46 7.37 1.63
C HIS A 180 -10.03 6.68 2.91
N ARG A 181 -8.83 7.00 3.44
CA ARG A 181 -8.29 6.47 4.71
C ARG A 181 -8.36 4.95 4.81
N ILE A 182 -8.15 4.26 3.69
CA ILE A 182 -8.04 2.79 3.64
C ILE A 182 -6.76 2.36 4.36
N LEU A 183 -5.71 3.20 4.31
CA LEU A 183 -4.62 3.21 5.28
C LEU A 183 -4.88 4.33 6.28
N PRO A 184 -5.37 4.02 7.49
CA PRO A 184 -5.90 5.05 8.41
C PRO A 184 -4.82 5.83 9.15
N THR A 185 -3.61 5.27 9.30
CA THR A 185 -2.50 5.94 9.99
C THR A 185 -1.65 6.71 8.99
N LEU A 186 -1.16 7.87 9.42
CA LEU A 186 -0.35 8.74 8.57
C LEU A 186 0.98 8.09 8.18
N ILE A 187 1.58 7.31 9.10
CA ILE A 187 2.83 6.61 8.84
C ILE A 187 2.67 5.51 7.79
N ASP A 188 1.58 4.74 7.83
CA ASP A 188 1.29 3.70 6.83
C ASP A 188 1.04 4.35 5.46
N ALA A 189 0.20 5.40 5.42
CA ALA A 189 -0.10 6.13 4.19
C ALA A 189 1.15 6.79 3.58
N SER A 190 2.00 7.41 4.41
CA SER A 190 3.22 8.07 3.95
C SER A 190 4.25 7.08 3.41
N LEU A 191 4.47 5.95 4.10
CA LEU A 191 5.40 4.93 3.62
C LEU A 191 4.87 4.25 2.35
N TYR A 192 3.55 4.06 2.25
CA TYR A 192 2.91 3.54 1.06
C TYR A 192 3.14 4.46 -0.15
N LEU A 193 2.90 5.78 0.00
CA LEU A 193 3.17 6.76 -1.05
C LEU A 193 4.65 6.83 -1.44
N PHE A 194 5.56 6.72 -0.47
CA PHE A 194 7.00 6.63 -0.75
C PHE A 194 7.33 5.45 -1.69
N ILE A 195 6.78 4.26 -1.41
CA ILE A 195 6.99 3.06 -2.25
C ILE A 195 6.45 3.29 -3.67
N ILE A 196 5.26 3.88 -3.79
CA ILE A 196 4.64 4.21 -5.08
C ILE A 196 5.51 5.19 -5.86
N GLU A 197 5.96 6.26 -5.22
CA GLU A 197 6.79 7.28 -5.83
C GLU A 197 8.14 6.74 -6.26
N ALA A 198 8.83 5.98 -5.41
CA ALA A 198 10.10 5.35 -5.74
C ALA A 198 9.99 4.47 -7.00
N SER A 199 8.90 3.70 -7.11
CA SER A 199 8.61 2.90 -8.32
C SER A 199 8.34 3.78 -9.55
N ASN A 200 7.58 4.87 -9.40
CA ASN A 200 7.32 5.81 -10.49
C ASN A 200 8.59 6.50 -10.97
N PHE A 201 9.46 6.91 -10.04
CA PHE A 201 10.74 7.54 -10.35
C PHE A 201 11.66 6.56 -11.06
N SER A 202 11.76 5.31 -10.58
CA SER A 202 12.51 4.25 -11.26
C SER A 202 12.08 4.06 -12.71
N LYS A 203 10.76 4.02 -12.94
CA LYS A 203 10.18 3.91 -14.29
C LYS A 203 10.45 5.17 -15.15
N GLY A 204 10.25 6.36 -14.58
CA GLY A 204 10.49 7.62 -15.28
C GLY A 204 11.94 7.79 -15.73
N LEU A 205 12.89 7.39 -14.87
CA LEU A 205 14.32 7.40 -15.16
C LEU A 205 14.69 6.36 -16.22
N SER A 206 14.14 5.14 -16.15
CA SER A 206 14.46 4.09 -17.13
C SER A 206 13.90 4.35 -18.52
N GLU A 207 12.74 5.01 -18.61
CA GLU A 207 12.14 5.40 -19.89
C GLU A 207 12.84 6.59 -20.58
N ASN A 208 13.68 7.34 -19.85
CA ASN A 208 14.37 8.55 -20.33
C ASN A 208 13.44 9.60 -21.00
N LYS A 209 12.15 9.59 -20.65
CA LYS A 209 11.15 10.52 -21.20
C LYS A 209 11.13 11.87 -20.51
N TYR A 210 11.61 11.94 -19.28
CA TYR A 210 11.58 13.13 -18.43
C TYR A 210 12.99 13.43 -17.93
N THR A 211 13.30 14.72 -17.79
CA THR A 211 14.53 15.16 -17.13
C THR A 211 14.50 14.80 -15.65
N HIS A 212 15.68 14.64 -15.03
CA HIS A 212 15.77 14.46 -13.57
C HIS A 212 15.02 15.58 -12.83
N LYS A 213 15.11 16.83 -13.31
CA LYS A 213 14.39 17.94 -12.67
C LYS A 213 12.87 17.76 -12.74
N GLN A 214 12.32 17.38 -13.89
CA GLN A 214 10.87 17.13 -14.02
C GLN A 214 10.39 15.98 -13.12
N ILE A 215 11.20 14.94 -12.97
CA ILE A 215 10.92 13.84 -12.06
C ILE A 215 10.92 14.36 -10.61
N PHE A 216 11.96 15.11 -10.21
CA PHE A 216 12.05 15.70 -8.88
C PHE A 216 10.88 16.63 -8.55
N ASP A 217 10.58 17.57 -9.46
CA ASP A 217 9.50 18.55 -9.30
C ASP A 217 8.12 17.88 -9.20
N SER A 218 7.98 16.62 -9.66
CA SER A 218 6.76 15.82 -9.50
C SER A 218 6.63 15.11 -8.14
N SER A 219 7.65 15.21 -7.29
CA SER A 219 7.68 14.53 -5.99
C SER A 219 6.60 15.04 -5.05
N LEU A 220 5.97 14.11 -4.35
CA LEU A 220 5.02 14.35 -3.27
C LEU A 220 5.67 15.07 -2.08
N ILE A 221 7.01 15.06 -1.92
CA ILE A 221 7.69 15.85 -0.87
C ILE A 221 7.45 17.35 -0.98
N HIS A 222 7.10 17.84 -2.17
CA HIS A 222 6.76 19.24 -2.41
C HIS A 222 5.30 19.55 -2.10
N SER A 223 4.45 18.53 -2.03
CA SER A 223 3.08 18.69 -1.56
C SER A 223 3.07 18.86 -0.04
N SER A 224 2.26 19.80 0.45
CA SER A 224 1.92 19.84 1.87
C SER A 224 1.06 18.61 2.19
N PHE A 225 1.69 17.48 2.54
CA PHE A 225 1.04 16.23 2.99
C PHE A 225 -0.12 16.44 3.99
N LYS A 226 -0.17 17.60 4.64
CA LYS A 226 -1.27 18.04 5.49
C LYS A 226 -2.64 18.10 4.77
N GLU A 227 -2.72 18.51 3.51
CA GLU A 227 -4.04 18.72 2.85
C GLU A 227 -4.64 17.43 2.29
N VAL A 228 -3.82 16.42 1.99
CA VAL A 228 -4.29 15.12 1.46
C VAL A 228 -4.87 14.24 2.59
N LEU A 229 -4.58 14.57 3.85
CA LEU A 229 -4.90 13.75 5.02
C LEU A 229 -5.74 14.47 6.10
N SER A 230 -5.95 15.79 5.98
CA SER A 230 -6.84 16.59 6.85
C SER A 230 -8.30 16.41 6.46
#